data_AF-A0A525I5H2-F1
#
_entry.id   AF-A0A525I5H2-F1
#
_cell.length_a   1.000
_cell.length_b   1.000
_cell.length_c   1.000
_cell.angle_alpha   90.00
_cell.angle_beta   90.00
_cell.angle_gamma   90.00
#
_symmetry.space_group_name_H-M   'P 1'
#
loop_
_entity.id
_entity.type
_entity.pdbx_description
1 polymer ?
#
loop_
_entity_poly.entity_id
_entity_poly.type
_entity_poly.pdbx_seq_one_letter_code
_entity_poly.pdbx_strand_id
1 'polypeptide(L)'
;MVRHRSHSIEFKRQVAQEFLAGETLHGLAKRHDISRNLIRLWVERYQAGVFDEDAAAADLLDQYEARIAALERLVGKQALELEFLKGALKNGPRPNSASTSAVVGPPVSASPKDAG
;
A
#
# COMPACT_ATOMS: atom_id res chain seq x y z
N MET A 1 -20.09 14.60 32.29
CA MET A 1 -18.79 14.45 31.59
C MET A 1 -18.20 15.82 31.34
N VAL A 2 -17.00 16.11 31.85
CA VAL A 2 -16.31 17.37 31.55
C VAL A 2 -15.82 17.31 30.10
N ARG A 3 -16.29 18.22 29.24
CA ARG A 3 -15.79 18.36 27.88
C ARG A 3 -14.53 19.22 27.91
N HIS A 4 -13.38 18.61 27.70
CA HIS A 4 -12.14 19.35 27.52
C HIS A 4 -12.14 20.00 26.13
N ARG A 5 -11.67 21.26 26.05
CA ARG A 5 -11.44 21.92 24.76
C ARG A 5 -10.30 21.18 24.05
N SER A 6 -10.58 20.70 22.84
CA SER A 6 -9.58 20.10 21.96
C SER A 6 -9.28 21.05 20.82
N HIS A 7 -7.99 21.21 20.50
CA HIS A 7 -7.52 22.03 19.38
C HIS A 7 -6.92 21.14 18.30
N SER A 8 -7.14 21.50 17.02
CA SER A 8 -6.54 20.81 15.88
C SER A 8 -5.02 20.97 15.88
N ILE A 9 -4.32 20.03 15.23
CA ILE A 9 -2.85 20.03 15.17
C ILE A 9 -2.34 21.22 14.35
N GLU A 10 -3.01 21.54 13.23
CA GLU A 10 -2.72 22.74 12.45
C GLU A 10 -2.77 24.02 13.28
N PHE A 11 -3.77 24.14 14.16
CA PHE A 11 -3.88 25.30 15.02
C PHE A 11 -2.77 25.36 16.08
N LYS A 12 -2.40 24.21 16.67
CA LYS A 12 -1.27 24.14 17.61
C LYS A 12 0.06 24.51 16.92
N ARG A 13 0.25 24.04 15.68
CA ARG A 13 1.41 24.36 14.83
C ARG A 13 1.48 25.86 14.54
N GLN A 14 0.37 26.45 14.13
CA GLN A 14 0.27 27.90 13.86
C GLN A 14 0.69 28.72 15.08
N VAL A 15 0.11 28.44 16.26
CA VAL A 15 0.41 29.19 17.49
C VAL A 15 1.88 29.06 17.89
N ALA A 16 2.47 27.88 17.71
CA ALA A 16 3.90 27.67 17.97
C ALA A 16 4.79 28.44 16.98
N GLN A 17 4.44 28.45 15.70
CA GLN A 17 5.18 29.21 14.67
C GLN A 17 5.13 30.71 14.92
N GLU A 18 3.96 31.27 15.23
CA GLU A 18 3.80 32.69 15.54
C GLU A 18 4.65 33.10 16.74
N PHE A 19 4.69 32.27 17.79
CA PHE A 19 5.57 32.50 18.94
C PHE A 19 7.05 32.51 18.53
N LEU A 20 7.49 31.55 17.72
CA LEU A 20 8.87 31.49 17.22
C LEU A 20 9.21 32.64 16.26
N ALA A 21 8.21 33.22 15.59
CA ALA A 21 8.34 34.43 14.78
C ALA A 21 8.45 35.72 15.62
N GLY A 22 8.40 35.62 16.95
CA GLY A 22 8.62 36.72 17.88
C GLY A 22 7.36 37.29 18.53
N GLU A 23 6.18 36.68 18.32
CA GLU A 23 4.98 37.09 19.04
C GLU A 23 5.08 36.82 20.54
N THR A 24 4.43 37.67 21.34
CA THR A 24 4.48 37.52 22.80
C THR A 24 3.49 36.47 23.30
N LEU A 25 3.87 35.73 24.34
CA LEU A 25 2.94 34.79 25.02
C LEU A 25 1.63 35.47 25.47
N HIS A 26 1.70 36.75 25.87
CA HIS A 26 0.52 37.50 26.27
C HIS A 26 -0.38 37.80 25.07
N GLY A 27 0.19 38.26 23.95
CA GLY A 27 -0.55 38.53 22.71
C GLY A 27 -1.28 37.29 22.21
N LEU A 28 -0.57 36.17 22.12
CA LEU A 28 -1.13 34.88 21.70
C LEU A 28 -2.22 34.37 22.65
N ALA A 29 -1.98 34.43 23.96
CA ALA A 29 -2.96 34.01 24.96
C ALA A 29 -4.25 34.82 24.88
N LYS A 30 -4.14 36.14 24.69
CA LYS A 30 -5.29 37.05 24.57
C LYS A 30 -6.03 36.84 23.25
N ARG A 31 -5.31 36.69 22.13
CA ARG A 31 -5.89 36.55 20.79
C ARG A 31 -6.67 35.25 20.63
N HIS A 32 -6.17 34.16 21.22
CA HIS A 32 -6.73 32.83 21.02
C HIS A 32 -7.52 32.29 22.21
N ASP A 33 -7.62 33.04 23.32
CA ASP A 33 -8.26 32.60 24.58
C ASP A 33 -7.62 31.30 25.13
N ILE A 34 -6.29 31.30 25.19
CA ILE A 34 -5.49 30.12 25.57
C ILE A 34 -4.52 30.48 26.70
N SER A 35 -4.31 29.54 27.62
CA SER A 35 -3.34 29.75 28.70
C SER A 35 -1.91 29.81 28.16
N ARG A 36 -1.09 30.70 28.72
CA ARG A 36 0.33 30.84 28.35
C ARG A 36 1.12 29.55 28.58
N ASN A 37 0.72 28.75 29.58
CA ASN A 37 1.32 27.44 29.84
C ASN A 37 1.05 26.45 28.70
N LEU A 38 -0.17 26.46 28.15
CA LEU A 38 -0.51 25.59 27.02
C LEU A 38 0.28 25.97 25.76
N ILE A 39 0.49 27.28 25.54
CA ILE A 39 1.32 27.77 24.43
C ILE A 39 2.76 27.28 24.58
N ARG A 40 3.36 27.35 25.78
CA ARG A 40 4.72 26.83 26.03
C ARG A 40 4.82 25.33 25.71
N LEU A 41 3.85 24.54 26.15
CA LEU A 41 3.80 23.10 25.87
C LEU A 41 3.69 22.82 24.37
N TRP A 42 2.91 23.62 23.63
CA TRP A 42 2.80 23.47 22.18
C TRP A 42 4.08 23.86 21.46
N VAL A 43 4.78 24.91 21.89
CA VAL A 43 6.08 25.29 21.34
C VAL A 43 7.10 24.19 21.54
N GLU A 44 7.17 23.61 22.73
CA GLU A 44 8.06 22.48 23.03
C GLU A 44 7.76 21.27 22.13
N ARG A 45 6.48 20.90 22.00
CA ARG A 45 6.05 19.79 21.13
C ARG A 45 6.29 20.07 19.64
N TYR A 46 6.13 21.31 19.21
CA TYR A 46 6.42 21.72 17.84
C TYR A 46 7.93 21.63 17.54
N GLN A 47 8.78 22.12 18.44
CA GLN A 47 10.24 22.00 18.30
C GLN A 47 10.71 20.55 18.32
N ALA A 48 10.01 19.67 19.04
CA ALA A 48 10.24 18.23 19.03
C ALA A 48 9.71 17.51 17.77
N GLY A 49 9.07 18.22 16.83
CA GLY A 49 8.54 17.64 15.58
C GLY A 49 7.27 16.82 15.73
N VAL A 50 6.65 16.79 16.92
CA VAL A 50 5.48 15.94 17.23
C VAL A 50 4.27 16.30 16.37
N PHE A 51 4.17 17.55 15.90
CA PHE A 51 3.06 17.97 15.04
C PHE A 51 3.28 17.61 13.56
N ASP A 52 4.45 17.14 13.17
CA ASP A 52 4.79 16.78 11.79
C ASP A 52 4.69 15.27 11.54
N GLU A 53 4.58 14.47 12.60
CA GLU A 53 4.41 13.01 12.52
C GLU A 53 3.14 12.61 11.76
N ASP A 54 2.02 13.33 11.95
CA ASP A 54 0.76 13.02 11.27
C ASP A 54 0.81 13.34 9.76
N ALA A 55 1.54 14.37 9.36
CA ALA A 55 1.74 14.71 7.95
C ALA A 55 2.67 13.69 7.28
N ALA A 56 3.78 13.32 7.95
CA ALA A 56 4.68 12.28 7.46
C ALA A 56 3.98 10.91 7.37
N ALA A 57 3.06 10.60 8.30
CA ALA A 57 2.26 9.40 8.25
C ALA A 57 1.29 9.39 7.06
N ALA A 58 0.65 10.53 6.74
CA ALA A 58 -0.22 10.66 5.58
C ALA A 58 0.56 10.47 4.26
N ASP A 59 1.71 11.14 4.11
CA ASP A 59 2.57 10.99 2.93
C ASP A 59 3.06 9.54 2.73
N LEU A 60 3.32 8.84 3.84
CA LEU A 60 3.74 7.44 3.81
C LEU A 60 2.57 6.51 3.38
N LEU A 61 1.34 6.82 3.82
CA LEU A 61 0.14 6.08 3.40
C LEU A 61 -0.09 6.23 1.89
N ASP A 62 0.00 7.44 1.35
CA ASP A 62 -0.16 7.68 -0.10
C ASP A 62 0.88 6.90 -0.93
N GLN A 63 2.12 6.83 -0.46
CA GLN A 63 3.17 6.03 -1.08
C GLN A 63 2.83 4.53 -1.07
N TYR A 64 2.30 4.02 0.05
CA TYR A 64 1.88 2.63 0.13
C TYR A 64 0.69 2.34 -0.79
N GLU A 65 -0.29 3.24 -0.88
CA GLU A 65 -1.44 3.09 -1.79
C GLU A 65 -0.98 3.06 -3.26
N ALA A 66 -0.08 3.97 -3.65
CA ALA A 66 0.50 3.98 -4.99
C ALA A 66 1.25 2.67 -5.30
N ARG A 67 1.99 2.13 -4.32
CA ARG A 67 2.71 0.87 -4.45
C ARG A 67 1.76 -0.32 -4.59
N ILE A 68 0.70 -0.36 -3.78
CA ILE A 68 -0.35 -1.40 -3.85
C ILE A 68 -0.99 -1.38 -5.24
N ALA A 69 -1.45 -0.22 -5.71
CA ALA A 69 -2.08 -0.10 -7.02
C ALA A 69 -1.14 -0.50 -8.18
N ALA A 70 0.17 -0.24 -8.07
CA ALA A 70 1.14 -0.70 -9.07
C ALA A 70 1.29 -2.22 -9.07
N LEU A 71 1.35 -2.83 -7.88
CA LEU A 71 1.44 -4.28 -7.71
C LEU A 71 0.17 -4.98 -8.22
N GLU A 72 -1.01 -4.49 -7.88
CA GLU A 72 -2.29 -5.03 -8.35
C GLU A 72 -2.38 -5.03 -9.88
N ARG A 73 -1.91 -3.96 -10.55
CA ARG A 73 -1.82 -3.91 -12.01
C ARG A 73 -0.83 -4.92 -12.58
N LEU A 74 0.26 -5.24 -11.88
CA LEU A 74 1.22 -6.27 -12.32
C LEU A 74 0.62 -7.67 -12.16
N VAL A 75 -0.04 -7.93 -11.03
CA VAL A 75 -0.77 -9.17 -10.78
C VAL A 75 -1.83 -9.41 -11.85
N GLY A 76 -2.60 -8.38 -12.20
CA GLY A 76 -3.60 -8.46 -13.29
C GLY A 76 -2.97 -8.82 -14.65
N LYS A 77 -1.83 -8.22 -15.00
CA LYS A 77 -1.11 -8.56 -16.24
C LYS A 77 -0.63 -10.01 -16.24
N GLN A 78 -0.04 -10.46 -15.14
CA GLN A 78 0.43 -11.84 -14.99
C GLN A 78 -0.72 -12.84 -15.05
N ALA A 79 -1.89 -12.53 -14.48
CA ALA A 79 -3.07 -13.39 -14.55
C ALA A 79 -3.51 -13.61 -16.01
N LEU A 80 -3.60 -12.53 -16.80
CA LEU A 80 -3.95 -12.62 -18.22
C LEU A 80 -2.92 -13.42 -19.03
N GLU A 81 -1.63 -13.22 -18.76
CA GLU A 81 -0.56 -13.99 -19.42
C GLU A 81 -0.63 -15.48 -19.09
N LEU A 82 -0.90 -15.82 -17.82
CA LEU A 82 -1.08 -17.21 -17.40
C LEU A 82 -2.31 -17.84 -18.05
N GLU A 83 -3.42 -17.13 -18.15
CA GLU A 83 -4.61 -17.61 -18.85
C GLU A 83 -4.34 -17.84 -20.34
N PHE A 84 -3.64 -16.90 -20.99
CA PHE A 84 -3.23 -17.03 -22.38
C PHE A 84 -2.36 -18.27 -22.61
N LEU A 85 -1.30 -18.46 -21.81
CA LEU A 85 -0.40 -19.61 -21.92
C LEU A 85 -1.12 -20.93 -21.64
N LYS A 86 -1.97 -20.98 -20.60
CA LYS A 86 -2.78 -22.16 -20.31
C LYS A 86 -3.76 -22.47 -21.44
N GLY A 87 -4.35 -21.45 -22.06
CA GLY A 87 -5.22 -21.60 -23.23
C GLY A 87 -4.47 -22.16 -24.43
N ALA A 88 -3.28 -21.61 -24.72
CA ALA A 88 -2.42 -22.07 -25.81
C ALA A 88 -1.99 -23.54 -25.63
N LEU A 89 -1.66 -23.97 -24.40
CA LEU A 89 -1.32 -25.36 -24.09
C LEU A 89 -2.51 -26.31 -24.27
N LYS A 90 -3.73 -25.90 -23.89
CA LYS A 90 -4.95 -26.71 -24.09
C LYS A 90 -5.34 -26.85 -25.56
N ASN A 91 -5.02 -25.83 -26.37
CA ASN A 91 -5.29 -25.77 -27.80
C ASN A 91 -4.09 -26.17 -28.67
N GLY A 92 -2.98 -26.60 -28.04
CA GLY A 92 -1.81 -27.10 -28.75
C GLY A 92 -2.17 -28.33 -29.57
N PRO A 93 -1.45 -28.62 -30.67
CA PRO A 93 -1.70 -29.79 -31.49
C PRO A 93 -1.79 -31.03 -30.60
N ARG A 94 -2.95 -31.71 -30.60
CA ARG A 94 -3.04 -33.06 -30.07
C ARG A 94 -1.91 -33.85 -30.76
N PRO A 95 -1.12 -34.68 -30.04
CA PRO A 95 -0.23 -35.59 -30.74
C PRO A 95 -1.11 -36.35 -31.72
N ASN A 96 -0.89 -36.14 -33.02
CA ASN A 96 -1.64 -36.82 -34.06
C ASN A 96 -1.47 -38.32 -33.77
N SER A 97 -2.53 -38.95 -33.28
CA SER A 97 -2.69 -40.38 -33.49
C SER A 97 -2.69 -40.56 -35.00
N ALA A 98 -1.60 -41.11 -35.53
CA ALA A 98 -1.24 -41.29 -36.93
C ALA A 98 -0.38 -40.17 -37.55
N SER A 99 0.93 -40.29 -37.33
CA SER A 99 1.81 -40.59 -38.45
C SER A 99 2.31 -42.02 -38.26
N THR A 100 1.70 -42.97 -38.96
CA THR A 100 2.26 -44.30 -39.16
C THR A 100 3.58 -44.11 -39.90
N SER A 101 4.67 -43.93 -39.15
CA SER A 101 6.00 -43.96 -39.73
C SER A 101 6.25 -45.37 -40.22
N ALA A 102 6.31 -45.58 -41.53
CA ALA A 102 6.66 -46.86 -42.14
C ALA A 102 8.09 -47.34 -41.78
N VAL A 103 8.85 -46.57 -40.99
CA VAL A 103 10.23 -46.87 -40.58
C VAL A 103 10.31 -47.34 -39.12
N VAL A 104 9.27 -47.14 -38.31
CA VAL A 104 9.24 -47.66 -36.92
C VAL A 104 8.09 -48.66 -36.85
N GLY A 105 8.45 -49.93 -36.72
CA GLY A 105 7.48 -51.00 -36.47
C GLY A 105 6.59 -50.64 -35.26
N PRO A 106 5.33 -51.13 -35.24
CA PRO A 106 4.37 -50.75 -34.21
C PRO A 106 4.97 -50.95 -32.81
N PRO A 107 4.69 -50.05 -31.84
CA PRO A 107 5.10 -50.30 -30.47
C PRO A 107 4.50 -51.64 -30.06
N VAL A 108 5.37 -52.54 -29.59
CA VAL A 108 4.99 -53.89 -29.14
C VAL A 108 3.79 -53.72 -28.21
N SER A 109 2.64 -54.24 -28.63
CA SER A 109 1.46 -54.28 -27.79
C SER A 109 1.82 -55.11 -26.56
N ALA A 110 1.89 -54.48 -25.39
CA ALA A 110 1.93 -55.22 -24.15
C ALA A 110 0.59 -55.96 -24.04
N SER A 111 0.63 -57.27 -24.24
CA SER A 111 -0.51 -58.16 -24.07
C SER A 111 -1.08 -57.98 -22.66
N PRO A 112 -2.41 -57.82 -22.49
CA PRO A 112 -3.00 -57.90 -21.16
C PRO A 112 -2.84 -59.34 -20.69
N LYS A 113 -1.96 -59.55 -19.70
CA LYS A 113 -2.00 -60.79 -18.93
C LYS A 113 -3.17 -60.65 -17.97
N ASP A 114 -4.33 -61.08 -18.44
CA ASP A 114 -5.54 -61.15 -17.66
C ASP A 114 -5.44 -62.23 -16.57
N ALA A 115 -6.15 -61.94 -15.49
CA ALA A 115 -6.45 -62.66 -14.24
C ALA A 115 -5.95 -64.10 -14.02
N GLY A 116 -5.42 -64.29 -12.80
CA GLY A 116 -5.26 -65.55 -12.06
C GLY A 116 -4.82 -65.27 -10.64
#